data_AF-W7STR5-F1
#
_entry.id   AF-W7STR5-F1
#
_cell.length_a   1.000
_cell.length_b   1.000
_cell.length_c   1.000
_cell.angle_alpha   90.00
_cell.angle_beta   90.00
_cell.angle_gamma   90.00
#
_symmetry.space_group_name_H-M   'P 1'
#
loop_
_entity.id
_entity.type
_entity.pdbx_description
1 polymer ?
#
loop_
_entity_poly.entity_id
_entity_poly.type
_entity_poly.pdbx_seq_one_letter_code
_entity_poly.pdbx_strand_id
1 'polypeptide(L)'
;MRLTLFAVVLGAAVLTTGCSALLPPQPAPCLQERSNLDGAKSMKDLADSEELDTAEKAINAQTEALNVRSALTHASMERATAAFNGADDATMARIDKEIADATAKAATADAAVKAAEADDTPVKGFVDTRTKQLADAQDKLDKCRQEHP
;
A
#
# COMPACT_ATOMS: atom_id res chain seq x y z
N MET A 1 49.18 35.51 19.21
CA MET A 1 49.27 35.00 17.82
C MET A 1 48.25 35.80 17.00
N ARG A 2 48.59 36.98 16.43
CA ARG A 2 49.07 37.24 15.05
C ARG A 2 48.35 36.40 13.97
N LEU A 3 47.41 37.02 13.24
CA LEU A 3 47.44 37.41 11.79
C LEU A 3 47.37 36.16 10.87
N THR A 4 46.57 36.02 9.82
CA THR A 4 45.92 36.97 8.90
C THR A 4 45.06 36.18 7.90
N LEU A 5 43.89 36.73 7.55
CA LEU A 5 43.32 36.89 6.19
C LEU A 5 43.75 35.95 5.06
N PHE A 6 42.77 35.28 4.44
CA PHE A 6 42.46 35.51 3.02
C PHE A 6 40.95 35.36 2.78
N ALA A 7 40.30 36.50 2.56
CA ALA A 7 39.07 36.61 1.80
C ALA A 7 39.40 36.53 0.30
N VAL A 8 38.41 36.14 -0.50
CA VAL A 8 38.01 36.70 -1.81
C VAL A 8 37.11 35.63 -2.44
N VAL A 9 35.79 35.72 -2.24
CA VAL A 9 34.86 36.60 -2.97
C VAL A 9 34.56 36.02 -4.35
N LEU A 10 33.28 35.67 -4.54
CA LEU A 10 32.45 35.75 -5.75
C LEU A 10 31.33 34.71 -5.55
N GLY A 11 30.07 35.02 -5.32
CA GLY A 11 29.34 36.27 -5.33
C GLY A 11 27.89 35.85 -5.20
N ALA A 12 27.31 36.02 -4.02
CA ALA A 12 25.87 36.04 -3.87
C ALA A 12 25.37 37.34 -4.52
N ALA A 13 25.19 37.30 -5.83
CA ALA A 13 24.45 38.29 -6.58
C ALA A 13 23.17 37.61 -7.05
N VAL A 14 22.10 38.04 -6.41
CA VAL A 14 20.70 37.84 -6.78
C VAL A 14 20.53 37.93 -8.30
N LEU A 15 20.23 36.79 -8.93
CA LEU A 15 19.54 36.74 -10.21
C LEU A 15 18.31 35.85 -10.04
N THR A 16 17.22 36.54 -9.76
CA THR A 16 15.85 36.13 -10.08
C THR A 16 15.75 35.81 -11.58
N THR A 17 16.09 34.60 -12.00
CA THR A 17 15.71 34.10 -13.33
C THR A 17 15.73 32.57 -13.33
N GLY A 18 14.52 31.99 -13.33
CA GLY A 18 14.18 30.72 -13.97
C GLY A 18 15.16 29.56 -13.84
N CYS A 19 15.02 28.78 -12.78
CA CYS A 19 15.45 27.37 -12.81
C CYS A 19 14.30 26.49 -13.33
N SER A 20 13.83 26.82 -14.54
CA SER A 20 12.98 25.97 -15.38
C SER A 20 13.83 25.32 -16.47
N ALA A 21 15.09 25.01 -16.19
CA ALA A 21 16.04 24.54 -17.17
C ALA A 21 16.62 23.20 -16.74
N LEU A 22 15.97 22.12 -17.16
CA LEU A 22 16.58 20.87 -17.61
C LEU A 22 15.57 19.90 -18.24
N LEU A 23 14.38 20.38 -18.64
CA LEU A 23 13.55 19.70 -19.61
C LEU A 23 13.74 20.41 -20.94
N PRO A 24 14.00 19.69 -22.05
CA PRO A 24 14.06 20.31 -23.37
C PRO A 24 12.77 21.13 -23.56
N PRO A 25 12.86 22.36 -24.11
CA PRO A 25 11.69 23.18 -24.34
C PRO A 25 10.70 22.35 -25.16
N GLN A 26 9.59 21.96 -24.53
CA GLN A 26 8.54 21.25 -25.25
C GLN A 26 7.99 22.22 -26.28
N PRO A 27 7.67 21.75 -27.49
CA PRO A 27 6.93 22.57 -28.43
C PRO A 27 5.64 23.03 -27.71
N ALA A 28 5.31 24.31 -27.77
CA ALA A 28 4.07 24.87 -27.22
C ALA A 28 2.81 24.02 -27.49
N PRO A 29 2.65 23.33 -28.65
CA PRO A 29 1.51 22.43 -28.87
C PRO A 29 1.41 21.24 -27.91
N CYS A 30 2.50 20.78 -27.28
CA CYS A 30 2.50 19.58 -26.42
C CYS A 30 2.34 19.87 -24.92
N LEU A 31 2.11 21.13 -24.52
CA LEU A 31 1.92 21.50 -23.12
C LEU A 31 0.66 20.88 -22.52
N GLN A 32 -0.39 20.70 -23.33
CA GLN A 32 -1.63 20.07 -22.88
C GLN A 32 -1.43 18.57 -22.59
N GLU A 33 -0.75 17.86 -23.47
CA GLU A 33 -0.43 16.44 -23.36
C GLU A 33 0.48 16.19 -22.16
N ARG A 34 1.40 17.13 -21.89
CA ARG A 34 2.20 17.12 -20.67
C ARG A 34 1.34 17.28 -19.42
N SER A 35 0.44 18.26 -19.40
CA SER A 35 -0.48 18.46 -18.27
C SER A 35 -1.37 17.23 -18.06
N ASN A 36 -1.82 16.58 -19.14
CA ASN A 36 -2.59 15.34 -19.09
C ASN A 36 -1.77 14.18 -18.52
N LEU A 37 -0.48 14.07 -18.88
CA LEU A 37 0.43 13.07 -18.31
C LEU A 37 0.66 13.30 -16.82
N ASP A 38 0.88 14.56 -16.41
CA ASP A 38 1.10 14.89 -15.00
C ASP A 38 -0.17 14.60 -14.16
N GLY A 39 -1.36 14.88 -14.70
CA GLY A 39 -2.63 14.46 -14.10
C GLY A 39 -2.79 12.94 -14.02
N ALA A 40 -2.43 12.21 -15.07
CA ALA A 40 -2.49 10.75 -15.09
C ALA A 40 -1.53 10.12 -14.07
N LYS A 41 -0.33 10.69 -13.89
CA LYS A 41 0.63 10.27 -12.85
C LYS A 41 0.04 10.46 -11.46
N SER A 42 -0.49 11.65 -11.16
CA SER A 42 -1.10 11.90 -9.85
C SER A 42 -2.26 10.94 -9.55
N MET A 43 -3.06 10.59 -10.55
CA MET A 43 -4.14 9.62 -10.37
C MET A 43 -3.64 8.17 -10.23
N LYS A 44 -2.51 7.82 -10.85
CA LYS A 44 -1.83 6.53 -10.66
C LYS A 44 -1.24 6.44 -9.26
N ASP A 45 -0.59 7.49 -8.78
CA ASP A 45 -0.02 7.55 -7.43
C ASP A 45 -1.12 7.37 -6.36
N LEU A 46 -2.30 7.95 -6.57
CA LEU A 46 -3.46 7.73 -5.70
C LEU A 46 -3.93 6.27 -5.73
N ALA A 47 -4.03 5.66 -6.91
CA ALA A 47 -4.44 4.26 -7.03
C ALA A 47 -3.46 3.30 -6.35
N ASP A 48 -2.16 3.58 -6.44
CA ASP A 48 -1.12 2.79 -5.80
C ASP A 48 -1.17 2.93 -4.27
N SER A 49 -1.49 4.13 -3.78
CA SER A 49 -1.73 4.35 -2.36
C SER A 49 -2.94 3.56 -1.87
N GLU A 50 -4.04 3.54 -2.63
CA GLU A 50 -5.23 2.76 -2.27
C GLU A 50 -4.94 1.25 -2.26
N GLU A 51 -4.12 0.75 -3.20
CA GLU A 51 -3.68 -0.65 -3.25
C GLU A 51 -2.84 -1.04 -2.02
N LEU A 52 -1.96 -0.15 -1.57
CA LEU A 52 -1.17 -0.38 -0.36
C LEU A 52 -2.06 -0.42 0.90
N ASP A 53 -3.02 0.49 1.00
CA ASP A 53 -3.96 0.52 2.14
C ASP A 53 -4.85 -0.73 2.20
N THR A 54 -5.33 -1.23 1.05
CA THR A 54 -6.11 -2.48 1.02
C THR A 54 -5.24 -3.70 1.29
N ALA A 55 -4.00 -3.73 0.79
CA ALA A 55 -3.05 -4.78 1.09
C ALA A 55 -2.73 -4.85 2.59
N GLU A 56 -2.54 -3.71 3.26
CA GLU A 56 -2.31 -3.66 4.71
C GLU A 56 -3.52 -4.22 5.48
N LYS A 57 -4.75 -3.81 5.13
CA LYS A 57 -5.97 -4.35 5.74
C LYS A 57 -6.08 -5.86 5.56
N ALA A 58 -5.78 -6.37 4.37
CA ALA A 58 -5.81 -7.81 4.08
C ALA A 58 -4.77 -8.57 4.90
N ILE A 59 -3.54 -8.06 5.02
CA ILE A 59 -2.48 -8.67 5.84
C ILE A 59 -2.89 -8.69 7.31
N ASN A 60 -3.45 -7.60 7.82
CA ASN A 60 -3.89 -7.51 9.21
C ASN A 60 -5.03 -8.50 9.51
N ALA A 61 -6.03 -8.59 8.61
CA ALA A 61 -7.12 -9.55 8.75
C ALA A 61 -6.63 -11.01 8.71
N GLN A 62 -5.71 -11.33 7.78
CA GLN A 62 -5.12 -12.67 7.69
C GLN A 62 -4.27 -13.03 8.90
N THR A 63 -3.51 -12.06 9.43
CA THR A 63 -2.69 -12.25 10.63
C THR A 63 -3.56 -12.57 11.84
N GLU A 64 -4.66 -11.84 12.03
CA GLU A 64 -5.60 -12.11 13.12
C GLU A 64 -6.29 -13.47 12.95
N ALA A 65 -6.71 -13.82 11.74
CA ALA A 65 -7.28 -15.14 11.46
C ALA A 65 -6.29 -16.27 11.76
N LEU A 66 -5.01 -16.11 11.42
CA LEU A 66 -3.96 -17.08 11.73
C LEU A 66 -3.76 -17.24 13.24
N ASN A 67 -3.70 -16.12 13.99
CA ASN A 67 -3.57 -16.14 15.45
C ASN A 67 -4.73 -16.89 16.10
N VAL A 68 -5.96 -16.63 15.67
CA VAL A 68 -7.15 -17.30 16.20
C VAL A 68 -7.16 -18.79 15.87
N ARG A 69 -6.78 -19.18 14.65
CA ARG A 69 -6.66 -20.60 14.25
C ARG A 69 -5.58 -21.33 15.04
N SER A 70 -4.46 -20.65 15.32
CA SER A 70 -3.41 -21.18 16.18
C SER A 70 -3.93 -21.43 17.59
N ALA A 71 -4.64 -20.47 18.18
CA ALA A 71 -5.26 -20.63 19.50
C ALA A 71 -6.27 -21.78 19.55
N LEU A 72 -7.14 -21.91 18.53
CA LEU A 72 -8.10 -23.01 18.42
C LEU A 72 -7.40 -24.38 18.33
N THR A 73 -6.32 -24.45 17.56
CA THR A 73 -5.49 -25.67 17.44
C THR A 73 -4.88 -26.03 18.78
N HIS A 74 -4.34 -25.05 19.50
CA HIS A 74 -3.72 -25.25 20.80
C HIS A 74 -4.73 -25.75 21.85
N ALA A 75 -5.91 -25.13 21.91
CA ALA A 75 -7.00 -25.56 22.81
C ALA A 75 -7.51 -26.96 22.46
N SER A 76 -7.58 -27.30 21.17
CA SER A 76 -7.97 -28.64 20.71
C SER A 76 -6.93 -29.70 21.11
N MET A 77 -5.65 -29.37 21.05
CA MET A 77 -4.58 -30.24 21.55
C MET A 77 -4.64 -30.40 23.06
N GLU A 78 -4.82 -29.31 23.82
CA GLU A 78 -5.00 -29.36 25.27
C GLU A 78 -6.16 -30.28 25.65
N ARG A 79 -7.29 -30.17 24.93
CA ARG A 79 -8.44 -31.05 25.12
C ARG A 79 -8.09 -32.53 24.92
N ALA A 80 -7.43 -32.85 23.82
CA ALA A 80 -7.04 -34.23 23.51
C ALA A 80 -6.09 -34.79 24.57
N THR A 81 -5.13 -34.00 25.03
CA THR A 81 -4.21 -34.36 26.11
C THR A 81 -4.92 -34.53 27.45
N ALA A 82 -5.83 -33.62 27.80
CA ALA A 82 -6.62 -33.71 29.03
C ALA A 82 -7.47 -34.98 29.04
N ALA A 83 -8.15 -35.30 27.93
CA ALA A 83 -8.91 -36.53 27.79
C ALA A 83 -8.02 -37.78 27.92
N PHE A 84 -6.86 -37.79 27.26
CA PHE A 84 -5.90 -38.90 27.34
C PHE A 84 -5.40 -39.13 28.77
N ASN A 85 -5.18 -38.05 29.53
CA ASN A 85 -4.71 -38.09 30.91
C ASN A 85 -5.82 -38.33 31.94
N GLY A 86 -7.08 -38.50 31.51
CA GLY A 86 -8.21 -38.71 32.42
C GLY A 86 -8.55 -37.49 33.26
N ALA A 87 -8.48 -36.29 32.68
CA ALA A 87 -8.90 -35.05 33.34
C ALA A 87 -10.37 -35.11 33.76
N ASP A 88 -10.69 -34.40 34.85
CA ASP A 88 -12.06 -34.33 35.37
C ASP A 88 -13.00 -33.48 34.49
N ASP A 89 -14.30 -33.65 34.73
CA ASP A 89 -15.36 -32.98 33.96
C ASP A 89 -15.25 -31.45 34.03
N ALA A 90 -14.80 -30.89 35.16
CA ALA A 90 -14.65 -29.44 35.31
C ALA A 90 -13.53 -28.90 34.41
N THR A 91 -12.41 -29.62 34.33
CA THR A 91 -11.27 -29.31 33.44
C THR A 91 -11.69 -29.42 31.98
N MET A 92 -12.38 -30.50 31.63
CA MET A 92 -12.89 -30.71 30.27
C MET A 92 -13.89 -29.62 29.86
N ALA A 93 -14.83 -29.24 30.74
CA ALA A 93 -15.80 -28.19 30.49
C ALA A 93 -15.17 -26.80 30.30
N ARG A 94 -14.09 -26.51 31.03
CA ARG A 94 -13.30 -25.27 30.84
C ARG A 94 -12.66 -25.24 29.44
N ILE A 95 -12.01 -26.31 29.03
CA ILE A 95 -11.36 -26.41 27.72
C ILE A 95 -12.40 -26.39 26.58
N ASP A 96 -13.55 -27.04 26.76
CA ASP A 96 -14.72 -26.97 25.88
C ASP A 96 -15.13 -25.52 25.61
N LYS A 97 -15.23 -24.71 26.67
CA LYS A 97 -15.58 -23.30 26.56
C LYS A 97 -14.51 -22.51 25.80
N GLU A 98 -13.24 -22.74 26.10
CA GLU A 98 -12.13 -22.06 25.40
C GLU A 98 -12.12 -22.39 23.90
N ILE A 99 -12.41 -23.65 23.52
CA ILE A 99 -12.58 -24.07 22.13
C ILE A 99 -13.79 -23.38 21.48
N ALA A 100 -14.93 -23.32 22.17
CA ALA A 100 -16.13 -22.66 21.66
C ALA A 100 -15.89 -21.17 21.42
N ASP A 101 -15.25 -20.48 22.37
CA ASP A 101 -14.90 -19.06 22.26
C ASP A 101 -13.90 -18.83 21.12
N ALA A 102 -12.88 -19.67 20.98
CA ALA A 102 -11.92 -19.60 19.88
C ALA A 102 -12.58 -19.88 18.51
N THR A 103 -13.55 -20.79 18.45
CA THR A 103 -14.32 -21.10 17.23
C THR A 103 -15.19 -19.92 16.81
N ALA A 104 -15.85 -19.25 17.76
CA ALA A 104 -16.63 -18.05 17.48
C ALA A 104 -15.74 -16.89 16.97
N LYS A 105 -14.56 -16.71 17.57
CA LYS A 105 -13.56 -15.76 17.09
C LYS A 105 -13.06 -16.12 15.69
N ALA A 106 -12.88 -17.41 15.38
CA ALA A 106 -12.42 -17.86 14.07
C ALA A 106 -13.42 -17.50 12.97
N ALA A 107 -14.72 -17.69 13.23
CA ALA A 107 -15.78 -17.29 12.30
C ALA A 107 -15.78 -15.77 12.04
N THR A 108 -15.51 -14.96 13.07
CA THR A 108 -15.41 -13.50 12.95
C THR A 108 -14.17 -13.08 12.15
N ALA A 109 -13.03 -13.72 12.42
CA ALA A 109 -11.79 -13.44 11.70
C ALA A 109 -11.87 -13.88 10.23
N ASP A 110 -12.49 -15.03 9.92
CA ASP A 110 -12.74 -15.47 8.55
C ASP A 110 -13.68 -14.51 7.79
N ALA A 111 -14.67 -13.92 8.47
CA ALA A 111 -15.53 -12.90 7.88
C ALA A 111 -14.75 -11.60 7.59
N ALA A 112 -13.83 -11.19 8.47
CA ALA A 112 -12.97 -10.03 8.26
C ALA A 112 -12.00 -10.23 7.09
N VAL A 113 -11.43 -11.43 6.93
CA VAL A 113 -10.61 -11.77 5.76
C VAL A 113 -11.41 -11.63 4.46
N LYS A 114 -12.62 -12.21 4.42
CA LYS A 114 -13.51 -12.08 3.25
C LYS A 114 -13.90 -10.63 2.94
N ALA A 115 -14.11 -9.82 3.96
CA ALA A 115 -14.39 -8.39 3.78
C ALA A 115 -13.18 -7.67 3.17
N ALA A 116 -11.97 -7.93 3.67
CA ALA A 116 -10.76 -7.35 3.13
C ALA A 116 -10.48 -7.79 1.67
N GLU A 117 -10.76 -9.05 1.33
CA GLU A 117 -10.69 -9.54 -0.07
C GLU A 117 -11.71 -8.87 -0.99
N ALA A 118 -12.92 -8.60 -0.47
CA ALA A 118 -13.95 -7.89 -1.21
C ALA A 118 -13.57 -6.42 -1.49
N ASP A 119 -12.94 -5.75 -0.52
CA ASP A 119 -12.44 -4.38 -0.65
C ASP A 119 -11.28 -4.25 -1.64
N ASP A 120 -10.45 -5.29 -1.79
CA ASP A 120 -9.30 -5.33 -2.70
C ASP A 120 -9.70 -5.42 -4.19
N THR A 121 -10.86 -6.04 -4.47
CA THR A 121 -11.37 -6.24 -5.85
C THR A 121 -11.59 -4.92 -6.63
N PRO A 122 -12.32 -3.92 -6.12
CA PRO A 122 -12.51 -2.65 -6.82
C PRO A 122 -11.20 -1.86 -6.98
N VAL A 123 -10.28 -1.96 -6.02
CA VAL A 123 -8.99 -1.27 -6.06
C VAL A 123 -8.10 -1.81 -7.18
N LYS A 124 -8.02 -3.13 -7.36
CA LYS A 124 -7.34 -3.73 -8.52
C LYS A 124 -7.85 -3.19 -9.85
N GLY A 125 -9.18 -3.10 -9.99
CA GLY A 125 -9.80 -2.51 -11.19
C GLY A 125 -9.46 -1.02 -11.38
N PHE A 126 -9.36 -0.28 -10.28
CA PHE A 126 -8.95 1.12 -10.29
C PHE A 126 -7.48 1.28 -10.73
N VAL A 127 -6.55 0.53 -10.14
CA VAL A 127 -5.12 0.52 -10.49
C VAL A 127 -4.91 0.14 -11.96
N ASP A 128 -5.57 -0.91 -12.45
CA ASP A 128 -5.50 -1.32 -13.85
C ASP A 128 -5.95 -0.20 -14.81
N THR A 129 -7.04 0.48 -14.45
CA THR A 129 -7.57 1.60 -15.24
C THR A 129 -6.59 2.77 -15.26
N ARG A 130 -6.00 3.12 -14.11
CA ARG A 130 -5.03 4.23 -14.03
C ARG A 130 -3.71 3.89 -14.72
N THR A 131 -3.28 2.64 -14.67
CA THR A 131 -2.10 2.16 -15.42
C THR A 131 -2.28 2.35 -16.92
N LYS A 132 -3.45 1.94 -17.47
CA LYS A 132 -3.77 2.14 -18.89
C LYS A 132 -3.81 3.62 -19.27
N GLN A 133 -4.47 4.45 -18.46
CA GLN A 133 -4.55 5.89 -18.70
C GLN A 133 -3.19 6.58 -18.66
N LEU A 134 -2.29 6.16 -17.77
CA LEU A 134 -0.93 6.67 -17.72
C LEU A 134 -0.15 6.30 -18.99
N ALA A 135 -0.24 5.06 -19.45
CA ALA A 135 0.37 4.62 -20.71
C ALA A 135 -0.19 5.41 -21.91
N ASP A 136 -1.52 5.55 -22.01
CA ASP A 136 -2.16 6.31 -23.09
C ASP A 136 -1.75 7.79 -23.10
N ALA A 137 -1.60 8.41 -21.92
CA ALA A 137 -1.14 9.79 -21.81
C ALA A 137 0.33 9.94 -22.24
N GLN A 138 1.17 8.96 -21.92
CA GLN A 138 2.57 8.92 -22.32
C GLN A 138 2.70 8.77 -23.84
N ASP A 139 1.95 7.85 -24.44
CA ASP A 139 1.91 7.64 -25.89
C ASP A 139 1.46 8.90 -26.65
N LYS A 140 0.46 9.62 -26.13
CA LYS A 140 -0.01 10.89 -26.73
C LYS A 140 1.06 11.97 -26.67
N LEU A 141 1.76 12.09 -25.54
CA LEU A 141 2.86 13.05 -25.40
C LEU A 141 4.02 12.72 -26.35
N ASP A 142 4.37 11.44 -26.48
CA ASP A 142 5.44 10.99 -27.37
C ASP A 142 5.08 11.19 -28.84
N LYS A 143 3.83 10.93 -29.24
CA LYS A 143 3.32 11.27 -30.58
C LYS A 143 3.37 12.77 -30.84
N CYS A 144 2.91 13.60 -29.90
CA CYS A 144 2.94 15.05 -30.04
C CYS A 144 4.39 15.56 -30.27
N ARG A 145 5.36 14.99 -29.55
CA ARG A 145 6.79 15.32 -29.75
C ARG A 145 7.34 14.85 -31.08
N GLN A 146 6.86 13.73 -31.62
CA GLN A 146 7.26 13.26 -32.95
C GLN A 146 6.70 14.14 -34.06
N GLU A 147 5.47 14.63 -33.89
CA GLU A 147 4.79 15.52 -34.85
C GLU A 147 5.29 16.98 -34.75
N HIS A 148 5.87 17.35 -33.60
CA HIS A 148 6.43 18.68 -33.31
C HIS A 148 7.86 18.59 -32.74
N PRO A 149 8.86 18.16 -33.53
CA PRO A 149 10.25 17.98 -33.07
C PRO A 149 10.98 19.28 -32.74
#